data_AF-A0A519N3F2-F1
#
_entry.id   AF-A0A519N3F2-F1
#
_cell.length_a   1.000
_cell.length_b   1.000
_cell.length_c   1.000
_cell.angle_alpha   90.00
_cell.angle_beta   90.00
_cell.angle_gamma   90.00
#
_symmetry.space_group_name_H-M   'P 1'
#
loop_
_entity.id
_entity.type
_entity.pdbx_description
1 polymer ?
#
loop_
_entity_poly.entity_id
_entity_poly.type
_entity_poly.pdbx_seq_one_letter_code
_entity_poly.pdbx_strand_id
1 'polypeptide(L)' 'MHTYLALLRGVNISGKKIIKMEGLRRLFESAGYENVQTYIQSGNVIFDSEVAHGEVAGNIEKLIE' A
#
# COMPACT_ATOMS: atom_id res chain seq x y z
N MET A 1 11.20 9.47 10.27
CA MET A 1 10.72 8.93 8.98
C MET A 1 11.28 7.52 8.80
N HIS A 2 10.41 6.55 8.58
CA HIS A 2 10.77 5.15 8.36
C HIS A 2 10.21 4.66 7.03
N THR A 3 10.97 3.83 6.34
CA THR A 3 10.52 3.15 5.12
C THR A 3 9.83 1.84 5.49
N TYR A 4 8.63 1.64 4.96
CA TYR A 4 7.80 0.47 5.17
C TYR A 4 7.53 -0.27 3.86
N LEU A 5 7.25 -1.56 3.97
CA LEU A 5 6.79 -2.41 2.88
C LEU A 5 5.45 -3.05 3.30
N ALA A 6 4.36 -2.63 2.66
CA ALA A 6 3.05 -3.27 2.78
C ALA A 6 2.93 -4.44 1.80
N LEU A 7 2.58 -5.62 2.32
CA LEU A 7 2.43 -6.85 1.55
C LEU A 7 0.96 -7.24 1.48
N LEU A 8 0.31 -6.95 0.35
CA LEU A 8 -1.08 -7.32 0.12
C LEU A 8 -1.17 -8.71 -0.48
N ARG A 9 -2.02 -9.58 0.10
CA ARG A 9 -2.22 -10.96 -0.36
C ARG A 9 -3.46 -11.10 -1.24
N GLY A 10 -3.37 -11.96 -2.24
CA GLY A 10 -4.54 -12.43 -2.99
C GLY A 10 -5.12 -11.43 -3.98
N VAL A 11 -4.34 -10.44 -4.43
CA VAL A 11 -4.74 -9.44 -5.43
C VAL A 11 -4.17 -9.81 -6.80
N ASN A 12 -4.88 -9.48 -7.88
CA ASN A 12 -4.46 -9.75 -9.26
C ASN A 12 -4.16 -11.24 -9.58
N ILE A 13 -4.74 -12.18 -8.83
CA ILE A 13 -4.59 -13.62 -9.05
C ILE A 13 -5.80 -14.12 -9.84
N SER A 14 -5.56 -14.77 -10.99
CA SER A 14 -6.58 -15.39 -11.84
C SER A 14 -7.77 -14.48 -12.17
N GLY A 15 -7.52 -13.19 -12.41
CA GLY A 15 -8.56 -12.23 -12.74
C GLY A 15 -9.39 -11.73 -11.54
N LYS A 16 -9.09 -12.17 -10.30
CA LYS A 16 -9.83 -11.78 -9.09
C LYS A 16 -9.14 -10.63 -8.37
N LYS A 17 -9.93 -9.81 -7.67
CA LYS A 17 -9.46 -8.65 -6.88
C LYS A 17 -8.47 -7.80 -7.69
N ILE A 18 -8.92 -7.34 -8.85
CA ILE A 18 -8.09 -6.56 -9.78
C ILE A 18 -7.84 -5.18 -9.19
N ILE A 19 -6.58 -4.85 -8.98
CA ILE A 19 -6.13 -3.55 -8.49
C ILE A 19 -5.16 -2.96 -9.51
N LYS A 20 -5.47 -1.74 -9.97
CA LYS A 20 -4.52 -0.94 -10.75
C LYS A 20 -3.48 -0.36 -9.80
N MET A 21 -2.21 -0.65 -10.06
CA MET A 21 -1.10 -0.21 -9.21
C MET A 21 -0.97 1.31 -9.15
N GLU A 22 -1.32 2.01 -10.23
CA GLU A 22 -1.42 3.48 -10.20
C GLU A 22 -2.47 3.97 -9.20
N GLY A 23 -3.64 3.33 -9.15
CA GLY A 23 -4.69 3.65 -8.19
C GLY A 23 -4.26 3.35 -6.76
N LEU A 24 -3.59 2.21 -6.54
CA LEU A 24 -3.04 1.84 -5.24
C LEU A 24 -1.99 2.84 -4.76
N ARG A 25 -1.10 3.29 -5.66
CA ARG A 25 -0.11 4.32 -5.34
C ARG A 25 -0.77 5.63 -4.94
N ARG A 26 -1.71 6.12 -5.75
CA ARG A 26 -2.45 7.37 -5.48
C ARG A 26 -3.23 7.30 -4.17
N LEU A 27 -3.76 6.13 -3.81
CA LEU A 27 -4.46 5.92 -2.55
C LEU A 27 -3.52 6.15 -1.35
N PHE A 28 -2.31 5.58 -1.40
CA PHE A 28 -1.30 5.78 -0.36
C PHE A 28 -0.79 7.22 -0.32
N GLU A 29 -0.53 7.84 -1.48
CA GLU A 29 -0.13 9.25 -1.58
C GLU A 29 -1.21 10.17 -0.99
N SER A 30 -2.49 9.91 -1.28
CA SER A 30 -3.63 10.68 -0.77
C SER A 30 -3.85 10.50 0.74
N ALA A 31 -3.37 9.40 1.31
CA ALA A 31 -3.38 9.14 2.75
C ALA A 31 -2.20 9.82 3.48
N GLY A 32 -1.33 10.55 2.77
CA GLY A 32 -0.21 11.29 3.34
C GLY A 32 1.08 10.49 3.46
N TYR A 33 1.16 9.30 2.84
CA TYR A 33 2.42 8.56 2.75
C TYR A 33 3.31 9.14 1.65
N GLU A 34 4.62 9.12 1.87
CA GLU A 34 5.60 9.72 0.97
C GLU A 34 6.40 8.64 0.22
N ASN A 35 7.09 9.04 -0.87
CA ASN A 35 7.95 8.17 -1.68
C ASN A 35 7.29 6.84 -2.09
N VAL A 36 5.98 6.88 -2.39
CA VAL A 36 5.17 5.70 -2.64
C VAL A 36 5.57 5.02 -3.96
N GLN A 37 5.94 3.74 -3.88
CA GLN A 37 6.30 2.90 -5.01
C GLN A 37 5.55 1.57 -4.95
N THR A 38 5.09 1.09 -6.10
CA THR A 38 4.45 -0.22 -6.22
C THR A 38 5.35 -1.19 -6.98
N TYR A 39 5.40 -2.44 -6.56
CA TYR A 39 6.19 -3.47 -7.24
C TYR A 39 5.30 -4.37 -8.11
N ILE A 40 5.51 -4.33 -9.44
CA ILE A 40 4.77 -5.10 -10.46
C ILE A 40 3.24 -5.06 -10.21
N GLN A 41 2.47 -6.07 -10.65
CA GLN A 41 1.05 -6.20 -10.31
C GLN A 41 0.81 -7.02 -9.03
N SER A 42 1.70 -6.93 -8.04
CA SER A 42 1.66 -7.78 -6.85
C SER A 42 0.80 -7.24 -5.70
N GLY A 43 0.49 -5.94 -5.71
CA GLY A 43 -0.11 -5.25 -4.56
C GLY A 43 0.89 -4.86 -3.47
N ASN A 44 2.18 -5.10 -3.67
CA ASN A 44 3.21 -4.68 -2.73
C ASN A 44 3.52 -3.17 -2.89
N VAL A 45 3.58 -2.46 -1.76
CA VAL A 45 3.78 -1.00 -1.72
C VAL A 45 4.92 -0.65 -0.78
N ILE A 46 5.91 0.09 -1.27
CA ILE A 46 6.98 0.71 -0.50
C ILE A 46 6.58 2.17 -0.28
N PHE A 47 6.73 2.69 0.93
CA PHE A 47 6.41 4.09 1.25
C PHE A 47 7.11 4.52 2.54
N ASP A 48 7.26 5.83 2.70
CA ASP A 48 7.77 6.45 3.91
C ASP A 48 6.64 6.98 4.79
N SER A 49 6.82 6.88 6.11
CA SER A 49 5.86 7.34 7.10
C SER A 49 6.55 7.85 8.37
N GLU A 50 5.93 8.83 9.03
CA GLU A 50 6.29 9.28 10.39
C GLU A 50 5.51 8.57 11.49
N VAL A 51 4.45 7.83 11.12
CA VAL A 51 3.59 7.10 12.04
C VAL A 51 4.38 5.94 12.69
N ALA A 52 4.16 5.71 13.98
CA ALA A 52 4.78 4.62 14.71
C ALA A 52 4.45 3.25 14.10
N HIS A 53 5.42 2.32 14.11
CA HIS A 53 5.29 1.02 13.45
C HIS A 53 4.00 0.24 13.80
N GLY A 54 3.56 0.32 15.07
CA GLY A 54 2.35 -0.39 15.54
C GLY A 54 1.03 0.15 14.96
N GLU A 55 1.01 1.37 14.43
CA GLU A 55 -0.20 2.03 13.92
C GLU A 55 -0.30 1.96 12.39
N VAL A 56 0.84 1.84 11.70
CA VAL A 56 0.90 1.84 10.22
C VAL A 56 0.05 0.73 9.61
N ALA A 57 0.12 -0.49 10.14
CA ALA A 57 -0.63 -1.63 9.61
C ALA A 57 -2.15 -1.42 9.72
N GLY A 58 -2.63 -0.94 10.87
CA GLY A 58 -4.07 -0.69 11.09
C GLY A 58 -4.59 0.49 10.26
N ASN A 59 -3.76 1.50 10.00
CA ASN A 59 -4.12 2.59 9.10
C ASN A 59 -4.26 2.11 7.65
N ILE A 60 -3.35 1.24 7.20
CA ILE A 60 -3.41 0.65 5.86
C ILE A 60 -4.62 -0.27 5.70
N GLU A 61 -4.93 -1.10 6.69
CA GLU A 61 -6.11 -1.97 6.67
C GLU A 61 -7.40 -1.15 6.47
N LYS A 62 -7.60 -0.09 7.25
CA LYS A 62 -8.74 0.83 7.10
C LYS A 62 -8.78 1.59 5.79
N LEU A 63 -7.62 1.79 5.15
CA LEU A 63 -7.51 2.51 3.89
C LEU A 63 -7.94 1.65 2.69
N ILE A 64 -7.82 0.32 2.80
CA ILE A 64 -8.02 -0.62 1.68
C ILE A 64 -9.25 -1.54 1.82
N GLU A 65 -9.89 -1.59 3.00
CA GLU A 65 -11.24 -2.16 3.19
C GLU A 65 -12.32 -1.28 2.56
#